data_AF-A0A956L4Y2-F1
#
_entry.id   AF-A0A956L4Y2-F1
#
_cell.length_a   1.000
_cell.length_b   1.000
_cell.length_c   1.000
_cell.angle_alpha   90.00
_cell.angle_beta   90.00
_cell.angle_gamma   90.00
#
_symmetry.space_group_name_H-M   'P 1'
#
loop_
_entity.id
_entity.type
_entity.pdbx_description
1 polymer ?
#
loop_
_entity_poly.entity_id
_entity_poly.type
_entity_poly.pdbx_seq_one_letter_code
_entity_poly.pdbx_strand_id
1 'polypeptide(L)'
;DGTMLGLLLGDAVNQAFGVTPVAAGTASGGVGLAVTHGVLRATLAGEAGLGSAALLDLRARSRGVAGAVVMLVPLLAAGGVGSMSALVMLGDPSGDTPVADPELVPLERTFARGLRPSQQVGQTIVLPADTTMEAGKFYGMKLRSNPRGHAMGKLVKEQNHVALPLWAVAEHADTVTFRAREDDRGARAAWDVRIPCEREVKHPEGGFEYVLLRPKDPELDLYKFAIRLELSTTPYVNFDDFSFPGRVGRATSPDSALGEHLAMFEPASATRPFNPKLHEFFRAGYRGPYADDDEPRPPWAFVAREGFDAPIGSTVELRIVGDPRGNEVLHVTRVGTMEAPPWDLLLEAKTVVIRHDSDPTQDIRVGVTPRYDLHRVRFDVADERFADMRVVDKMDGYSGPYLVVPDYEFTAEVHGDARLSESLAGRRTLVPLHPLGEVQGPFGEGETYHPHPAELLEFGLTGPLPAHEGAQRLAARLLSSGGSFSRWLLVVVVLVFAASTLVGWAELGGRAATALAGALGAPALKVAMLAAAAAGTSWSLAELLPVVDLSLAAVVVPSIIGLVLLLPRIREASRMKDDLQASPSTENEP
;
A
#
# COMPACT_ATOMS: atom_id res chain seq x y z
N ASP A 1 -31.00 19.64 -25.92
CA ASP A 1 -30.30 20.54 -24.99
C ASP A 1 -28.79 20.42 -25.13
N GLY A 2 -28.16 21.47 -25.66
CA GLY A 2 -26.72 21.49 -26.02
C GLY A 2 -25.77 21.53 -24.82
N THR A 3 -26.29 21.83 -23.63
CA THR A 3 -25.53 21.91 -22.36
C THR A 3 -25.10 20.54 -21.85
N MET A 4 -25.93 19.51 -21.99
CA MET A 4 -25.59 18.15 -21.53
C MET A 4 -24.56 17.46 -22.45
N LEU A 5 -24.65 17.71 -23.76
CA LEU A 5 -23.67 17.23 -24.73
C LEU A 5 -22.33 17.97 -24.59
N GLY A 6 -22.37 19.27 -24.27
CA GLY A 6 -21.16 20.08 -23.98
C GLY A 6 -20.46 19.68 -22.68
N LEU A 7 -21.21 19.28 -21.65
CA LEU A 7 -20.68 18.70 -20.40
C LEU A 7 -20.06 17.32 -20.63
N LEU A 8 -20.74 16.43 -21.36
CA LEU A 8 -20.21 15.10 -21.67
C LEU A 8 -19.00 15.14 -22.61
N LEU A 9 -18.95 16.05 -23.58
CA LEU A 9 -17.75 16.29 -24.39
C LEU A 9 -16.64 16.97 -23.57
N GLY A 10 -16.99 17.90 -22.68
CA GLY A 10 -16.04 18.57 -21.79
C GLY A 10 -15.35 17.61 -20.84
N ASP A 11 -16.10 16.67 -20.26
CA ASP A 11 -15.58 15.61 -19.40
C ASP A 11 -14.76 14.59 -20.19
N ALA A 12 -15.21 14.20 -21.40
CA ALA A 12 -14.44 13.30 -22.27
C ALA A 12 -13.12 13.94 -22.76
N VAL A 13 -13.12 15.25 -23.04
CA VAL A 13 -11.92 16.00 -23.45
C VAL A 13 -10.99 16.25 -22.27
N ASN A 14 -11.49 16.53 -21.06
CA ASN A 14 -10.66 16.62 -19.86
C ASN A 14 -10.07 15.26 -19.46
N GLN A 15 -10.82 14.17 -19.60
CA GLN A 15 -10.33 12.81 -19.37
C GLN A 15 -9.32 12.35 -20.43
N ALA A 16 -9.41 12.86 -21.66
CA ALA A 16 -8.50 12.51 -22.75
C ALA A 16 -7.29 13.47 -22.91
N PHE A 17 -7.38 14.72 -22.47
CA PHE A 17 -6.40 15.79 -22.78
C PHE A 17 -6.14 16.81 -21.65
N GLY A 18 -6.61 16.58 -20.42
CA GLY A 18 -6.34 17.47 -19.29
C GLY A 18 -4.84 17.59 -19.00
N VAL A 19 -4.18 18.61 -19.57
CA VAL A 19 -2.79 18.98 -19.26
C VAL A 19 -2.81 19.87 -18.02
N THR A 20 -3.05 19.27 -16.87
CA THR A 20 -2.50 19.77 -15.61
C THR A 20 -1.53 18.72 -15.11
N PRO A 21 -0.24 19.04 -14.91
CA PRO A 21 0.57 18.27 -13.99
C PRO A 21 0.02 18.57 -12.59
N VAL A 22 -1.08 17.90 -12.23
CA VAL A 22 -1.58 17.97 -10.86
C VAL A 22 -0.65 17.11 -10.03
N ALA A 23 0.26 17.79 -9.35
CA ALA A 23 0.77 17.32 -8.08
C ALA A 23 -0.41 17.15 -7.10
N ALA A 24 -1.03 15.96 -7.08
CA ALA A 24 -1.92 15.42 -6.04
C ALA A 24 -2.12 13.94 -6.40
N GLY A 25 -1.73 12.94 -5.61
CA GLY A 25 -1.83 12.86 -4.16
C GLY A 25 -2.78 11.73 -3.71
N THR A 26 -3.43 10.99 -4.61
CA THR A 26 -4.30 9.85 -4.26
C THR A 26 -4.11 8.66 -5.20
N ALA A 27 -3.90 7.49 -4.60
CA ALA A 27 -3.48 6.23 -5.21
C ALA A 27 -4.48 5.58 -6.20
N SER A 28 -5.68 6.15 -6.39
CA SER A 28 -6.72 5.57 -7.26
C SER A 28 -6.90 6.27 -8.62
N GLY A 29 -6.28 7.43 -8.84
CA GLY A 29 -6.41 8.20 -10.09
C GLY A 29 -5.54 7.67 -11.24
N GLY A 30 -4.29 7.31 -10.97
CA GLY A 30 -3.33 6.85 -12.00
C GLY A 30 -3.66 5.48 -12.58
N VAL A 31 -4.16 4.56 -11.76
CA VAL A 31 -4.47 3.16 -12.12
C VAL A 31 -5.69 3.08 -13.05
N GLY A 32 -6.76 3.81 -12.71
CA GLY A 32 -7.93 3.96 -13.56
C GLY A 32 -7.58 4.66 -14.86
N LEU A 33 -6.79 5.74 -14.82
CA LEU A 33 -6.37 6.49 -16.01
C LEU A 33 -5.44 5.71 -16.93
N ALA A 34 -4.55 4.85 -16.42
CA ALA A 34 -3.62 4.06 -17.25
C ALA A 34 -4.30 2.84 -17.91
N VAL A 35 -5.21 2.15 -17.22
CA VAL A 35 -6.01 1.06 -17.80
C VAL A 35 -7.06 1.61 -18.76
N THR A 36 -7.76 2.68 -18.36
CA THR A 36 -8.66 3.37 -19.30
C THR A 36 -7.85 3.97 -20.44
N HIS A 37 -6.67 4.57 -20.24
CA HIS A 37 -5.82 5.04 -21.34
C HIS A 37 -5.30 3.90 -22.21
N GLY A 38 -4.89 2.76 -21.68
CA GLY A 38 -4.37 1.64 -22.46
C GLY A 38 -5.47 0.97 -23.29
N VAL A 39 -6.64 0.73 -22.67
CA VAL A 39 -7.83 0.20 -23.34
C VAL A 39 -8.42 1.25 -24.28
N LEU A 40 -8.50 2.52 -23.91
CA LEU A 40 -8.87 3.64 -24.79
C LEU A 40 -7.88 3.79 -25.93
N ARG A 41 -6.56 3.65 -25.73
CA ARG A 41 -5.58 3.72 -26.82
C ARG A 41 -5.70 2.54 -27.77
N ALA A 42 -5.94 1.34 -27.26
CA ALA A 42 -6.15 0.14 -28.07
C ALA A 42 -7.49 0.19 -28.83
N THR A 43 -8.56 0.63 -28.17
CA THR A 43 -9.89 0.80 -28.77
C THR A 43 -9.97 2.01 -29.68
N LEU A 44 -9.41 3.17 -29.34
CA LEU A 44 -9.31 4.33 -30.21
C LEU A 44 -8.37 4.07 -31.39
N ALA A 45 -7.29 3.30 -31.25
CA ALA A 45 -6.47 2.87 -32.40
C ALA A 45 -7.22 1.86 -33.28
N GLY A 46 -7.98 0.94 -32.67
CA GLY A 46 -8.86 0.00 -33.37
C GLY A 46 -10.00 0.69 -34.12
N GLU A 47 -10.68 1.63 -33.47
CA GLU A 47 -11.81 2.43 -33.97
C GLU A 47 -11.37 3.53 -34.93
N ALA A 48 -10.19 4.15 -34.74
CA ALA A 48 -9.60 5.04 -35.74
C ALA A 48 -9.18 4.26 -36.99
N GLY A 49 -8.70 3.01 -36.85
CA GLY A 49 -8.43 2.10 -37.94
C GLY A 49 -9.69 1.61 -38.67
N LEU A 50 -10.76 1.28 -37.94
CA LEU A 50 -12.07 0.89 -38.48
C LEU A 50 -12.80 2.08 -39.14
N GLY A 51 -12.78 3.26 -38.52
CA GLY A 51 -13.41 4.48 -39.02
C GLY A 51 -12.76 5.02 -40.29
N SER A 52 -11.44 4.93 -40.39
CA SER A 52 -10.73 5.27 -41.64
C SER A 52 -10.90 4.19 -42.72
N ALA A 53 -11.03 2.92 -42.35
CA ALA A 53 -11.41 1.85 -43.28
C ALA A 53 -12.83 2.03 -43.85
N ALA A 54 -13.81 2.42 -43.02
CA ALA A 54 -15.18 2.72 -43.45
C ALA A 54 -15.24 3.94 -44.40
N LEU A 55 -14.39 4.95 -44.19
CA LEU A 55 -14.23 6.09 -45.11
C LEU A 55 -13.53 5.72 -46.43
N LEU A 56 -12.67 4.70 -46.41
CA LEU A 56 -11.93 4.22 -47.58
C LEU A 56 -12.74 3.23 -48.45
N ASP A 57 -13.69 2.50 -47.86
CA ASP A 57 -14.58 1.58 -48.56
C ASP A 57 -15.57 2.31 -49.50
N LEU A 58 -15.76 3.62 -49.29
CA LEU A 58 -16.55 4.47 -50.19
C LEU A 58 -15.83 4.84 -51.51
N ARG A 59 -14.53 4.52 -51.69
CA ARG A 59 -13.77 4.88 -52.91
C ARG A 59 -12.82 3.84 -53.51
N ALA A 60 -12.45 2.74 -52.85
CA ALA A 60 -11.39 1.84 -53.35
C ALA A 60 -11.89 0.50 -53.92
N ARG A 61 -11.37 0.12 -55.11
CA ARG A 61 -11.75 -1.07 -55.89
C ARG A 61 -11.13 -2.41 -55.42
N SER A 62 -10.41 -2.47 -54.30
CA SER A 62 -9.69 -3.67 -53.83
C SER A 62 -10.27 -4.24 -52.53
N ARG A 63 -11.40 -4.93 -52.69
CA ARG A 63 -12.31 -5.39 -51.62
C ARG A 63 -11.78 -6.50 -50.68
N GLY A 64 -10.62 -7.10 -50.93
CA GLY A 64 -10.21 -8.34 -50.22
C GLY A 64 -9.16 -8.17 -49.11
N VAL A 65 -8.04 -7.51 -49.42
CA VAL A 65 -6.84 -7.56 -48.56
C VAL A 65 -6.88 -6.54 -47.44
N ALA A 66 -7.37 -5.33 -47.71
CA ALA A 66 -7.46 -4.27 -46.71
C ALA A 66 -8.49 -4.60 -45.61
N GLY A 67 -9.66 -5.15 -45.99
CA GLY A 67 -10.67 -5.59 -45.01
C GLY A 67 -10.21 -6.77 -44.16
N ALA A 68 -9.50 -7.73 -44.75
CA ALA A 68 -8.95 -8.88 -44.02
C ALA A 68 -7.86 -8.48 -43.01
N VAL A 69 -6.95 -7.57 -43.38
CA VAL A 69 -5.90 -7.07 -42.48
C VAL A 69 -6.47 -6.20 -41.37
N VAL A 70 -7.48 -5.37 -41.67
CA VAL A 70 -8.18 -4.53 -40.67
C VAL A 70 -9.02 -5.37 -39.70
N MET A 71 -9.58 -6.50 -40.13
CA MET A 71 -10.31 -7.42 -39.25
C MET A 71 -9.38 -8.33 -38.42
N LEU A 72 -8.15 -8.56 -38.88
CA LEU A 72 -7.16 -9.37 -38.15
C LEU A 72 -6.71 -8.70 -36.85
N VAL A 73 -6.61 -7.36 -36.85
CA VAL A 73 -6.15 -6.57 -35.69
C VAL A 73 -7.13 -6.67 -34.51
N PRO A 74 -8.45 -6.42 -34.66
CA PRO A 74 -9.43 -6.69 -33.61
C PRO A 74 -9.55 -8.16 -33.24
N LEU A 75 -9.43 -9.10 -34.19
CA LEU A 75 -9.52 -10.54 -33.88
C LEU A 75 -8.35 -11.00 -32.99
N LEU A 76 -7.13 -10.53 -33.26
CA LEU A 76 -5.96 -10.85 -32.44
C LEU A 76 -5.94 -10.06 -31.13
N ALA A 77 -6.33 -8.78 -31.16
CA ALA A 77 -6.40 -7.92 -29.96
C ALA A 77 -7.53 -8.32 -29.00
N ALA A 78 -8.74 -8.53 -29.51
CA ALA A 78 -9.91 -8.85 -28.68
C ALA A 78 -10.08 -10.37 -28.48
N GLY A 79 -9.81 -11.18 -29.50
CA GLY A 79 -9.94 -12.64 -29.42
C GLY A 79 -8.73 -13.30 -28.77
N GLY A 80 -7.53 -13.06 -29.28
CA GLY A 80 -6.30 -13.71 -28.80
C GLY A 80 -5.83 -13.24 -27.43
N VAL A 81 -5.61 -11.93 -27.28
CA VAL A 81 -5.15 -11.34 -26.00
C VAL A 81 -6.27 -11.35 -24.95
N GLY A 82 -7.52 -11.10 -25.33
CA GLY A 82 -8.67 -11.19 -24.42
C GLY A 82 -8.88 -12.60 -23.86
N SER A 83 -8.76 -13.64 -24.70
CA SER A 83 -8.93 -15.03 -24.26
C SER A 83 -7.77 -15.53 -23.40
N MET A 84 -6.53 -15.10 -23.67
CA MET A 84 -5.38 -15.38 -22.79
C MET A 84 -5.48 -14.63 -21.46
N SER A 85 -5.96 -13.40 -21.47
CA SER A 85 -6.21 -12.62 -20.24
C SER A 85 -7.28 -13.29 -19.39
N ALA A 86 -8.36 -13.78 -20.01
CA ALA A 86 -9.40 -14.54 -19.32
C ALA A 86 -8.88 -15.89 -18.77
N LEU A 87 -8.10 -16.65 -19.55
CA LEU A 87 -7.51 -17.92 -19.11
C LEU A 87 -6.53 -17.77 -17.92
N VAL A 88 -5.83 -16.64 -17.83
CA VAL A 88 -4.93 -16.35 -16.70
C VAL A 88 -5.64 -15.70 -15.52
N MET A 89 -6.71 -14.93 -15.75
CA MET A 89 -7.62 -14.49 -14.68
C MET A 89 -8.37 -15.68 -14.05
N LEU A 90 -8.59 -16.76 -14.80
CA LEU A 90 -9.11 -18.03 -14.29
C LEU A 90 -8.05 -18.87 -13.53
N GLY A 91 -6.78 -18.45 -13.56
CA GLY A 91 -5.72 -19.00 -12.72
C GLY A 91 -5.71 -18.30 -11.36
N ASP A 92 -5.77 -19.10 -10.29
CA ASP A 92 -5.91 -18.66 -8.90
C ASP A 92 -5.08 -17.38 -8.56
N PRO A 93 -5.70 -16.31 -8.01
CA PRO A 93 -4.98 -15.11 -7.57
C PRO A 93 -3.90 -15.40 -6.50
N SER A 94 -3.96 -16.54 -5.81
CA SER A 94 -3.04 -16.94 -4.73
C SER A 94 -1.62 -17.38 -5.17
N GLY A 95 -1.35 -17.46 -6.48
CA GLY A 95 -0.10 -18.05 -7.01
C GLY A 95 1.17 -17.17 -6.98
N ASP A 96 1.10 -15.92 -6.52
CA ASP A 96 2.29 -15.09 -6.38
C ASP A 96 3.02 -15.49 -5.10
N THR A 97 4.28 -15.93 -5.20
CA THR A 97 5.06 -16.29 -4.02
C THR A 97 5.50 -15.03 -3.27
N PRO A 98 5.34 -14.96 -1.93
CA PRO A 98 5.88 -13.86 -1.14
C PRO A 98 7.37 -13.66 -1.38
N VAL A 99 7.77 -12.41 -1.56
CA VAL A 99 9.16 -11.99 -1.81
C VAL A 99 9.98 -12.04 -0.52
N ALA A 100 9.32 -11.83 0.61
CA ALA A 100 9.92 -11.80 1.92
C ALA A 100 9.06 -12.54 2.94
N ASP A 101 9.67 -12.85 4.08
CA ASP A 101 8.96 -13.35 5.25
C ASP A 101 8.03 -12.24 5.79
N PRO A 102 6.81 -12.59 6.24
CA PRO A 102 5.82 -11.59 6.67
C PRO A 102 6.16 -10.93 8.02
N GLU A 103 7.06 -11.52 8.80
CA GLU A 103 7.51 -10.98 10.07
C GLU A 103 8.68 -10.01 9.86
N LEU A 104 8.61 -8.85 10.53
CA LEU A 104 9.70 -7.88 10.47
C LEU A 104 10.73 -8.12 11.57
N VAL A 105 11.98 -7.87 11.21
CA VAL A 105 13.11 -7.96 12.12
C VAL A 105 13.65 -6.55 12.41
N PRO A 106 13.87 -6.19 13.70
CA PRO A 106 14.54 -4.94 14.03
C PRO A 106 15.99 -4.97 13.55
N LEU A 107 16.42 -3.94 12.83
CA LEU A 107 17.80 -3.82 12.36
C LEU A 107 18.76 -3.30 13.45
N GLU A 108 18.24 -2.88 14.61
CA GLU A 108 19.03 -2.42 15.75
C GLU A 108 19.41 -3.59 16.66
N ARG A 109 20.71 -3.83 16.88
CA ARG A 109 21.20 -4.95 17.71
C ARG A 109 21.36 -4.55 19.17
N THR A 110 20.83 -5.37 20.08
CA THR A 110 20.96 -5.14 21.53
C THR A 110 22.33 -5.58 22.04
N PHE A 111 22.92 -4.78 22.94
CA PHE A 111 24.13 -5.13 23.69
C PHE A 111 23.78 -5.79 25.03
N ALA A 112 22.90 -6.80 25.02
CA ALA A 112 22.53 -7.54 26.22
C ALA A 112 22.15 -8.99 25.96
N ARG A 113 22.63 -9.87 26.85
CA ARG A 113 22.18 -11.27 26.99
C ARG A 113 21.15 -11.45 28.11
N GLY A 114 20.92 -10.42 28.92
CA GLY A 114 19.92 -10.44 29.99
C GLY A 114 20.30 -9.52 31.17
N LEU A 115 19.46 -9.56 32.21
CA LEU A 115 19.66 -8.81 33.44
C LEU A 115 20.00 -9.75 34.60
N ARG A 116 20.91 -9.31 35.47
CA ARG A 116 21.28 -10.02 36.69
C ARG A 116 21.35 -9.07 37.89
N PRO A 117 20.87 -9.49 39.07
CA PRO A 117 21.11 -8.74 40.29
C PRO A 117 22.59 -8.86 40.70
N SER A 118 23.13 -7.78 41.25
CA SER A 118 24.47 -7.66 41.81
C SER A 118 24.39 -6.95 43.16
N GLN A 119 25.03 -7.51 44.17
CA GLN A 119 25.01 -6.92 45.51
C GLN A 119 25.77 -5.59 45.60
N GLN A 120 26.71 -5.33 44.69
CA GLN A 120 27.56 -4.13 44.72
C GLN A 120 26.94 -2.93 44.01
N VAL A 121 26.24 -3.17 42.89
CA VAL A 121 25.76 -2.11 41.98
C VAL A 121 24.27 -2.23 41.64
N GLY A 122 23.54 -3.14 42.28
CA GLY A 122 22.10 -3.29 42.11
C GLY A 122 21.73 -4.26 40.98
N GLN A 123 21.38 -3.77 39.79
CA GLN A 123 21.03 -4.62 38.65
C GLN A 123 21.96 -4.33 37.48
N THR A 124 22.61 -5.37 36.98
CA THR A 124 23.60 -5.31 35.91
C THR A 124 23.05 -5.93 34.63
N ILE A 125 23.47 -5.39 33.50
CA ILE A 125 23.23 -5.89 32.16
C ILE A 125 24.37 -6.84 31.80
N VAL A 126 24.05 -8.09 31.46
CA VAL A 126 25.04 -9.08 31.02
C VAL A 126 25.38 -8.80 29.56
N LEU A 127 26.65 -8.52 29.26
CA LEU A 127 27.08 -8.23 27.89
C LEU A 127 27.22 -9.51 27.05
N PRO A 128 27.11 -9.40 25.71
CA PRO A 128 27.45 -10.49 24.79
C PRO A 128 28.86 -11.03 25.02
N ALA A 129 29.08 -12.33 24.76
CA ALA A 129 30.39 -12.97 24.99
C ALA A 129 31.46 -12.48 24.01
N ASP A 130 31.03 -12.08 22.82
CA ASP A 130 31.78 -11.52 21.70
C ASP A 130 31.87 -9.98 21.74
N THR A 131 31.51 -9.35 22.86
CA THR A 131 31.56 -7.89 22.98
C THR A 131 32.99 -7.37 22.84
N THR A 132 33.15 -6.25 22.13
CA THR A 132 34.41 -5.50 22.03
C THR A 132 34.62 -4.52 23.19
N MET A 133 33.66 -4.46 24.13
CA MET A 133 33.72 -3.54 25.28
C MET A 133 34.69 -4.03 26.36
N GLU A 134 35.46 -3.11 26.94
CA GLU A 134 36.49 -3.42 27.94
C GLU A 134 36.05 -3.06 29.36
N ALA A 135 36.44 -3.90 30.33
CA ALA A 135 36.21 -3.64 31.75
C ALA A 135 36.91 -2.35 32.21
N GLY A 136 36.21 -1.56 33.02
CA GLY A 136 36.70 -0.30 33.56
C GLY A 136 36.40 0.93 32.69
N LYS A 137 35.99 0.75 31.43
CA LYS A 137 35.60 1.83 30.53
C LYS A 137 34.12 2.19 30.64
N PHE A 138 33.80 3.41 30.17
CA PHE A 138 32.44 3.92 30.04
C PHE A 138 32.06 3.98 28.57
N TYR A 139 30.81 3.65 28.30
CA TYR A 139 30.21 3.68 26.97
C TYR A 139 28.90 4.48 27.05
N GLY A 140 28.64 5.32 26.04
CA GLY A 140 27.33 5.96 25.90
C GLY A 140 26.31 4.91 25.49
N MET A 141 25.26 4.73 26.29
CA MET A 141 24.24 3.72 26.05
C MET A 141 22.86 4.36 26.07
N LYS A 142 21.95 3.80 25.30
CA LYS A 142 20.57 4.27 25.19
C LYS A 142 19.59 3.11 25.34
N LEU A 143 18.51 3.33 26.08
CA LEU A 143 17.34 2.45 26.08
C LEU A 143 16.25 3.08 25.20
N ARG A 144 15.69 2.31 24.27
CA ARG A 144 14.63 2.77 23.38
C ARG A 144 13.27 2.69 24.08
N SER A 145 12.58 3.82 24.10
CA SER A 145 11.19 3.91 24.51
C SER A 145 10.29 3.20 23.50
N ASN A 146 9.23 2.55 24.00
CA ASN A 146 8.21 1.93 23.20
C ASN A 146 7.33 3.04 22.58
N PRO A 147 7.20 3.10 21.24
CA PRO A 147 6.35 4.11 20.61
C PRO A 147 4.87 4.06 21.01
N ARG A 148 4.41 2.91 21.52
CA ARG A 148 3.07 2.69 22.08
C ARG A 148 2.95 3.10 23.55
N GLY A 149 3.94 3.84 24.07
CA GLY A 149 4.03 4.35 25.43
C GLY A 149 4.31 3.28 26.50
N HIS A 150 4.47 3.76 27.74
CA HIS A 150 4.74 2.95 28.92
C HIS A 150 3.71 3.19 30.03
N ALA A 151 3.31 2.11 30.71
CA ALA A 151 2.35 2.15 31.82
C ALA A 151 2.99 2.65 33.13
N MET A 152 3.51 3.89 33.12
CA MET A 152 4.17 4.51 34.27
C MET A 152 3.42 5.76 34.78
N GLY A 153 2.33 6.15 34.12
CA GLY A 153 1.42 7.20 34.58
C GLY A 153 0.22 6.64 35.33
N LYS A 154 -0.45 7.50 36.12
CA LYS A 154 -1.69 7.17 36.82
C LYS A 154 -2.83 8.06 36.35
N LEU A 155 -3.91 7.44 35.86
CA LEU A 155 -5.14 8.15 35.51
C LEU A 155 -5.87 8.58 36.80
N VAL A 156 -6.06 9.89 36.98
CA VAL A 156 -6.84 10.49 38.07
C VAL A 156 -8.23 10.81 37.54
N LYS A 157 -9.17 9.87 37.75
CA LYS A 157 -10.49 9.86 37.11
C LYS A 157 -11.31 11.11 37.45
N GLU A 158 -11.26 11.54 38.70
CA GLU A 158 -12.07 12.65 39.22
C GLU A 158 -11.65 14.01 38.64
N GLN A 159 -10.40 14.12 38.16
CA GLN A 159 -9.81 15.37 37.69
C GLN A 159 -9.40 15.29 36.21
N ASN A 160 -9.80 14.24 35.51
CA ASN A 160 -9.60 14.00 34.07
C ASN A 160 -8.18 14.29 33.56
N HIS A 161 -7.16 13.72 34.23
CA HIS A 161 -5.77 13.86 33.80
C HIS A 161 -4.95 12.61 34.14
N VAL A 162 -3.80 12.47 33.49
CA VAL A 162 -2.77 11.48 33.85
C VAL A 162 -1.67 12.18 34.63
N ALA A 163 -1.37 11.67 35.82
CA ALA A 163 -0.31 12.18 36.68
C ALA A 163 0.90 11.25 36.66
N LEU A 164 2.10 11.83 36.63
CA LEU A 164 3.37 11.11 36.68
C LEU A 164 4.44 11.97 37.37
N PRO A 165 5.50 11.38 37.94
CA PRO A 165 6.61 12.16 38.49
C PRO A 165 7.28 13.02 37.39
N LEU A 166 7.92 14.13 37.78
CA LEU A 166 8.68 15.00 36.86
C LEU A 166 10.00 14.35 36.40
N TRP A 167 9.91 13.19 35.76
CA TRP A 167 11.06 12.49 35.22
C TRP A 167 11.64 13.23 34.01
N ALA A 168 12.96 13.15 33.84
CA ALA A 168 13.62 13.74 32.68
C ALA A 168 13.18 13.06 31.36
N VAL A 169 12.93 11.75 31.36
CA VAL A 169 12.36 11.05 30.17
C VAL A 169 10.92 11.45 29.83
N ALA A 170 10.27 12.24 30.69
CA ALA A 170 8.92 12.76 30.50
C ALA A 170 8.91 14.24 30.09
N GLU A 171 10.07 14.77 29.67
CA GLU A 171 10.20 16.16 29.24
C GLU A 171 9.27 16.47 28.06
N HIS A 172 9.27 15.60 27.05
CA HIS A 172 8.44 15.74 25.84
C HIS A 172 7.17 14.89 25.87
N ALA A 173 6.76 14.40 27.04
CA ALA A 173 5.52 13.63 27.15
C ALA A 173 4.30 14.53 26.90
N ASP A 174 3.68 14.39 25.73
CA ASP A 174 2.53 15.16 25.28
C ASP A 174 1.35 14.29 24.81
N THR A 175 1.51 12.97 24.82
CA THR A 175 0.54 12.03 24.27
C THR A 175 0.30 10.89 25.24
N VAL A 176 -0.97 10.58 25.47
CA VAL A 176 -1.41 9.42 26.26
C VAL A 176 -2.08 8.41 25.34
N THR A 177 -1.54 7.20 25.30
CA THR A 177 -2.05 6.09 24.53
C THR A 177 -2.89 5.16 25.40
N PHE A 178 -4.06 4.75 24.91
CA PHE A 178 -4.92 3.74 25.51
C PHE A 178 -5.01 2.54 24.59
N ARG A 179 -4.78 1.35 25.14
CA ARG A 179 -4.85 0.08 24.40
C ARG A 179 -6.23 -0.54 24.55
N ALA A 180 -6.64 -1.38 23.60
CA ALA A 180 -7.85 -2.17 23.76
C ALA A 180 -7.79 -3.03 25.03
N ARG A 181 -8.95 -3.24 25.67
CA ARG A 181 -9.04 -4.01 26.93
C ARG A 181 -8.80 -5.50 26.74
N GLU A 182 -9.19 -6.03 25.59
CA GLU A 182 -9.01 -7.42 25.23
C GLU A 182 -7.56 -7.69 24.84
N ASP A 183 -6.96 -8.76 25.36
CA ASP A 183 -5.51 -8.98 25.29
C ASP A 183 -5.01 -9.09 23.85
N ASP A 184 -5.70 -9.84 22.97
CA ASP A 184 -5.29 -10.01 21.58
C ASP A 184 -5.38 -8.69 20.80
N ARG A 185 -6.51 -7.99 20.93
CA ARG A 185 -6.71 -6.68 20.30
C ARG A 185 -5.76 -5.62 20.87
N GLY A 186 -5.46 -5.67 22.16
CA GLY A 186 -4.54 -4.77 22.86
C GLY A 186 -3.08 -5.04 22.54
N ALA A 187 -2.75 -6.23 22.03
CA ALA A 187 -1.41 -6.55 21.52
C ALA A 187 -1.14 -5.86 20.18
N ARG A 188 -2.16 -5.65 19.33
CA ARG A 188 -2.03 -5.04 18.00
C ARG A 188 -2.05 -3.52 18.07
N ALA A 189 -1.02 -2.87 17.52
CA ALA A 189 -0.86 -1.41 17.62
C ALA A 189 -1.98 -0.64 16.90
N ALA A 190 -2.55 -1.22 15.86
CA ALA A 190 -3.62 -0.63 15.06
C ALA A 190 -4.87 -0.24 15.86
N TRP A 191 -5.10 -0.89 17.00
CA TRP A 191 -6.26 -0.61 17.87
C TRP A 191 -5.99 0.41 18.98
N ASP A 192 -4.75 0.85 19.13
CA ASP A 192 -4.40 1.86 20.12
C ASP A 192 -5.12 3.18 19.82
N VAL A 193 -5.43 3.94 20.86
CA VAL A 193 -6.01 5.28 20.74
C VAL A 193 -5.08 6.26 21.40
N ARG A 194 -4.58 7.22 20.62
CA ARG A 194 -3.64 8.24 21.08
C ARG A 194 -4.36 9.55 21.33
N ILE A 195 -4.28 10.05 22.55
CA ILE A 195 -4.91 11.29 22.97
C ILE A 195 -3.82 12.34 23.19
N PRO A 196 -3.79 13.41 22.38
CA PRO A 196 -2.86 14.51 22.60
C PRO A 196 -3.27 15.26 23.88
N CYS A 197 -2.28 15.62 24.67
CA CYS A 197 -2.42 16.21 25.99
C CYS A 197 -1.56 17.47 26.15
N GLU A 198 -2.09 18.44 26.88
CA GLU A 198 -1.33 19.55 27.42
C GLU A 198 -0.58 19.12 28.68
N ARG A 199 0.69 19.52 28.73
CA ARG A 199 1.61 19.23 29.83
C ARG A 199 1.63 20.39 30.83
N GLU A 200 1.27 20.10 32.08
CA GLU A 200 1.35 21.05 33.19
C GLU A 200 2.28 20.52 34.29
N VAL A 201 3.31 21.30 34.65
CA VAL A 201 4.23 20.95 35.75
C VAL A 201 3.72 21.56 37.06
N LYS A 202 3.70 20.77 38.13
CA LYS A 202 3.35 21.21 39.47
C LYS A 202 4.52 21.06 40.43
N HIS A 203 4.79 22.14 41.16
CA HIS A 203 5.80 22.23 42.22
C HIS A 203 5.09 22.46 43.58
N PRO A 204 4.51 21.41 44.18
CA PRO A 204 3.86 21.54 45.48
C PRO A 204 4.88 21.86 46.59
N GLU A 205 4.54 22.79 47.49
CA GLU A 205 5.39 23.11 48.65
C GLU A 205 5.54 21.88 49.57
N GLY A 206 6.76 21.36 49.69
CA GLY A 206 7.07 20.19 50.53
C GLY A 206 6.66 18.83 49.94
N GLY A 207 6.26 18.77 48.67
CA GLY A 207 5.92 17.53 47.97
C GLY A 207 6.89 17.17 46.84
N PHE A 208 6.69 16.00 46.23
CA PHE A 208 7.40 15.63 45.00
C PHE A 208 6.83 16.39 43.80
N GLU A 209 7.70 16.84 42.90
CA GLU A 209 7.30 17.47 41.65
C GLU A 209 6.69 16.44 40.69
N TYR A 210 5.59 16.83 40.05
CA TYR A 210 4.86 15.95 39.13
C TYR A 210 4.37 16.71 37.90
N VAL A 211 4.13 15.94 36.85
CA VAL A 211 3.55 16.39 35.59
C VAL A 211 2.11 15.90 35.52
N LEU A 212 1.23 16.78 35.08
CA LEU A 212 -0.15 16.48 34.74
C LEU A 212 -0.30 16.56 33.22
N LEU A 213 -0.88 15.53 32.63
CA LEU A 213 -1.26 15.48 31.23
C LEU A 213 -2.78 15.56 31.13
N ARG A 214 -3.29 16.67 30.61
CA ARG A 214 -4.73 16.88 30.36
C ARG A 214 -5.02 16.78 28.87
N PRO A 215 -6.12 16.16 28.43
CA PRO A 215 -6.49 16.15 27.01
C PRO A 215 -6.55 17.57 26.42
N LYS A 216 -6.04 17.75 25.20
CA LYS A 216 -6.20 19.03 24.47
C LYS A 216 -7.67 19.33 24.16
N ASP A 217 -8.49 18.30 23.97
CA ASP A 217 -9.93 18.43 23.80
C ASP A 217 -10.62 18.56 25.18
N PRO A 218 -11.22 19.72 25.50
CA PRO A 218 -11.85 19.95 26.81
C PRO A 218 -13.14 19.15 27.01
N GLU A 219 -13.79 18.66 25.95
CA GLU A 219 -15.02 17.86 26.05
C GLU A 219 -14.72 16.37 26.32
N LEU A 220 -13.46 15.96 26.11
CA LEU A 220 -13.03 14.58 26.24
C LEU A 220 -12.76 14.19 27.71
N ASP A 221 -13.63 13.33 28.26
CA ASP A 221 -13.39 12.64 29.53
C ASP A 221 -12.66 11.31 29.28
N LEU A 222 -11.38 11.22 29.67
CA LEU A 222 -10.51 10.07 29.42
C LEU A 222 -11.11 8.75 29.93
N TYR A 223 -11.70 8.78 31.13
CA TYR A 223 -12.23 7.56 31.74
C TYR A 223 -13.49 7.09 31.03
N LYS A 224 -14.44 8.00 30.79
CA LYS A 224 -15.68 7.67 30.05
C LYS A 224 -15.38 7.24 28.62
N PHE A 225 -14.42 7.90 27.98
CA PHE A 225 -13.97 7.60 26.64
C PHE A 225 -13.35 6.19 26.55
N ALA A 226 -12.45 5.84 27.48
CA ALA A 226 -11.88 4.50 27.56
C ALA A 226 -12.96 3.42 27.72
N ILE A 227 -13.98 3.65 28.55
CA ILE A 227 -15.10 2.71 28.69
C ILE A 227 -15.92 2.60 27.40
N ARG A 228 -16.20 3.72 26.72
CA ARG A 228 -16.99 3.75 25.48
C ARG A 228 -16.34 2.98 24.33
N LEU A 229 -15.03 3.05 24.20
CA LEU A 229 -14.26 2.34 23.16
C LEU A 229 -13.69 0.99 23.62
N GLU A 230 -14.15 0.47 24.76
CA GLU A 230 -13.69 -0.81 25.33
C GLU A 230 -12.16 -0.88 25.53
N LEU A 231 -11.55 0.23 25.92
CA LEU A 231 -10.12 0.36 26.18
C LEU A 231 -9.78 -0.01 27.62
N SER A 232 -8.51 -0.38 27.84
CA SER A 232 -7.95 -0.50 29.17
C SER A 232 -7.89 0.88 29.85
N THR A 233 -8.15 0.93 31.16
CA THR A 233 -8.04 2.18 31.92
C THR A 233 -6.61 2.54 32.31
N THR A 234 -5.63 1.70 31.95
CA THR A 234 -4.21 1.97 32.16
C THR A 234 -3.70 2.92 31.08
N PRO A 235 -3.26 4.13 31.43
CA PRO A 235 -2.68 5.05 30.46
C PRO A 235 -1.23 4.65 30.14
N TYR A 236 -0.89 4.62 28.86
CA TYR A 236 0.48 4.45 28.38
C TYR A 236 1.01 5.82 27.94
N VAL A 237 2.01 6.34 28.64
CA VAL A 237 2.58 7.66 28.35
C VAL A 237 3.77 7.48 27.41
N ASN A 238 3.81 8.27 26.34
CA ASN A 238 4.94 8.30 25.42
C ASN A 238 6.09 9.07 26.08
N PHE A 239 7.17 8.35 26.41
CA PHE A 239 8.39 8.89 27.00
C PHE A 239 9.52 8.93 25.98
N ASP A 240 10.53 9.73 26.26
CA ASP A 240 11.77 9.79 25.50
C ASP A 240 12.64 8.54 25.72
N ASP A 241 13.57 8.34 24.79
CA ASP A 241 14.65 7.37 24.95
C ASP A 241 15.52 7.74 26.16
N PHE A 242 15.98 6.74 26.92
CA PHE A 242 16.80 6.96 28.11
C PHE A 242 18.28 6.75 27.80
N SER A 243 19.04 7.85 27.71
CA SER A 243 20.51 7.81 27.60
C SER A 243 21.18 7.76 28.97
N PHE A 244 22.18 6.89 29.12
CA PHE A 244 22.98 6.77 30.34
C PHE A 244 24.44 6.35 30.03
N PRO A 245 25.40 6.77 30.86
CA PRO A 245 26.78 6.28 30.74
C PRO A 245 26.86 4.85 31.32
N GLY A 246 27.02 3.83 30.48
CA GLY A 246 27.20 2.45 30.92
C GLY A 246 28.65 2.17 31.33
N ARG A 247 28.90 1.84 32.61
CA ARG A 247 30.22 1.38 33.06
C ARG A 247 30.31 -0.13 32.97
N VAL A 248 31.38 -0.63 32.35
CA VAL A 248 31.64 -2.07 32.24
C VAL A 248 32.52 -2.54 33.40
N GLY A 249 32.13 -3.63 34.04
CA GLY A 249 32.88 -4.30 35.11
C GLY A 249 32.87 -5.81 34.91
N ARG A 250 33.75 -6.49 35.65
CA ARG A 250 33.72 -7.96 35.76
C ARG A 250 32.74 -8.34 36.86
N ALA A 251 31.86 -9.29 36.57
CA ALA A 251 30.91 -9.84 37.53
C ALA A 251 31.02 -11.37 37.53
N THR A 252 30.73 -11.98 38.67
CA THR A 252 30.69 -13.43 38.83
C THR A 252 29.26 -13.84 39.15
N SER A 253 28.69 -14.73 38.33
CA SER A 253 27.38 -15.31 38.57
C SER A 253 27.51 -16.68 39.27
N PRO A 254 26.63 -17.01 40.23
CA PRO A 254 26.55 -18.37 40.79
C PRO A 254 25.99 -19.40 39.79
N ASP A 255 25.44 -18.94 38.66
CA ASP A 255 24.97 -19.79 37.56
C ASP A 255 26.18 -20.37 36.79
N SER A 256 26.26 -21.70 36.72
CA SER A 256 27.37 -22.43 36.09
C SER A 256 27.48 -22.16 34.59
N ALA A 257 26.40 -21.70 33.94
CA ALA A 257 26.41 -21.34 32.53
C ALA A 257 27.01 -19.95 32.24
N LEU A 258 27.05 -19.06 33.25
CA LEU A 258 27.44 -17.66 33.05
C LEU A 258 28.81 -17.33 33.67
N GLY A 259 29.15 -17.93 34.82
CA GLY A 259 30.47 -17.79 35.46
C GLY A 259 30.96 -16.35 35.62
N GLU A 260 32.27 -16.14 35.38
CA GLU A 260 32.86 -14.79 35.26
C GLU A 260 32.52 -14.20 33.88
N HIS A 261 31.94 -13.02 33.87
CA HIS A 261 31.47 -12.36 32.65
C HIS A 261 31.61 -10.83 32.76
N LEU A 262 31.53 -10.16 31.61
CA LEU A 262 31.43 -8.71 31.56
C LEU A 262 29.98 -8.29 31.81
N ALA A 263 29.84 -7.30 32.68
CA ALA A 263 28.57 -6.75 33.09
C ALA A 263 28.62 -5.23 33.01
N MET A 264 27.53 -4.63 32.53
CA MET A 264 27.36 -3.20 32.43
C MET A 264 26.36 -2.71 33.48
N PHE A 265 26.61 -1.55 34.08
CA PHE A 265 25.69 -0.92 35.01
C PHE A 265 25.70 0.60 34.85
N GLU A 266 24.59 1.22 35.25
CA GLU A 266 24.51 2.67 35.40
C GLU A 266 25.30 3.08 36.66
N PRO A 267 26.36 3.89 36.55
CA PRO A 267 27.12 4.37 37.69
C PRO A 267 26.27 5.34 38.52
N ALA A 268 26.40 5.28 39.84
CA ALA A 268 25.81 6.30 40.71
C ALA A 268 26.50 7.65 40.44
N SER A 269 25.72 8.67 40.07
CA SER A 269 26.19 10.04 39.90
C SER A 269 25.29 11.02 40.65
N ALA A 270 25.89 12.04 41.26
CA ALA A 270 25.17 13.16 41.86
C ALA A 270 24.45 14.02 40.81
N THR A 271 24.94 14.00 39.56
CA THR A 271 24.37 14.75 38.42
C THR A 271 23.37 13.92 37.61
N ARG A 272 22.97 12.74 38.10
CA ARG A 272 22.01 11.88 37.42
C ARG A 272 20.67 12.61 37.30
N PRO A 273 20.11 12.77 36.09
CA PRO A 273 18.76 13.32 35.92
C PRO A 273 17.75 12.54 36.75
N PHE A 274 16.73 13.23 37.26
CA PHE A 274 15.68 12.58 38.05
C PHE A 274 14.89 11.62 37.16
N ASN A 275 15.19 10.32 37.26
CA ASN A 275 14.63 9.25 36.46
C ASN A 275 14.46 7.97 37.30
N PRO A 276 13.59 7.05 36.88
CA PRO A 276 13.49 5.69 37.43
C PRO A 276 14.85 5.01 37.51
N LYS A 277 15.00 4.00 38.38
CA LYS A 277 16.24 3.19 38.40
C LYS A 277 16.34 2.38 37.09
N LEU A 278 17.56 2.07 36.65
CA LEU A 278 17.80 1.33 35.39
C LEU A 278 16.91 0.09 35.21
N HIS A 279 16.68 -0.68 36.28
CA HIS A 279 15.83 -1.87 36.21
C HIS A 279 14.34 -1.60 36.03
N GLU A 280 13.86 -0.43 36.45
CA GLU A 280 12.47 -0.01 36.30
C GLU A 280 12.15 0.26 34.84
N PHE A 281 13.11 0.78 34.05
CA PHE A 281 12.97 0.92 32.61
C PHE A 281 12.73 -0.44 31.91
N PHE A 282 13.52 -1.46 32.27
CA PHE A 282 13.30 -2.81 31.73
C PHE A 282 11.96 -3.40 32.15
N ARG A 283 11.52 -3.19 33.41
CA ARG A 283 10.18 -3.58 33.86
C ARG A 283 9.07 -2.84 33.14
N ALA A 284 9.30 -1.58 32.77
CA ALA A 284 8.39 -0.76 31.99
C ALA A 284 8.37 -1.14 30.49
N GLY A 285 9.26 -2.03 30.04
CA GLY A 285 9.29 -2.50 28.64
C GLY A 285 10.14 -1.66 27.71
N TYR A 286 11.10 -0.87 28.21
CA TYR A 286 12.13 -0.29 27.37
C TYR A 286 13.00 -1.39 26.74
N ARG A 287 13.43 -1.17 25.49
CA ARG A 287 14.31 -2.10 24.76
C ARG A 287 15.75 -1.62 24.83
N GLY A 288 16.70 -2.55 24.67
CA GLY A 288 18.13 -2.26 24.66
C GLY A 288 18.90 -3.02 25.74
N PRO A 289 20.07 -2.52 26.17
CA PRO A 289 20.68 -1.25 25.76
C PRO A 289 21.27 -1.31 24.35
N TYR A 290 21.32 -0.14 23.72
CA TYR A 290 21.94 0.10 22.42
C TYR A 290 23.09 1.09 22.59
N ALA A 291 24.04 1.08 21.65
CA ALA A 291 25.08 2.09 21.63
C ALA A 291 24.45 3.46 21.35
N ASP A 292 24.86 4.48 22.11
CA ASP A 292 24.40 5.85 21.92
C ASP A 292 25.32 6.57 20.92
N ASP A 293 25.14 6.25 19.64
CA ASP A 293 25.96 6.78 18.54
C ASP A 293 25.36 8.05 17.91
N ASP A 294 24.35 8.66 18.56
CA ASP A 294 23.52 9.78 18.05
C ASP A 294 22.84 9.52 16.68
N GLU A 295 22.87 8.27 16.19
CA GLU A 295 22.18 7.87 14.97
C GLU A 295 20.65 7.75 15.18
N PRO A 296 19.85 8.03 14.15
CA PRO A 296 18.41 7.83 14.19
C PRO A 296 18.08 6.36 14.44
N ARG A 297 16.91 6.11 15.05
CA ARG A 297 16.42 4.75 15.33
C ARG A 297 16.37 3.94 14.03
N PRO A 298 17.11 2.82 13.92
CA PRO A 298 17.07 1.99 12.72
C PRO A 298 15.65 1.42 12.50
N PRO A 299 15.18 1.38 11.24
CA PRO A 299 13.87 0.84 10.94
C PRO A 299 13.86 -0.69 11.08
N TRP A 300 12.66 -1.24 11.03
CA TRP A 300 12.43 -2.66 10.92
C TRP A 300 12.38 -3.05 9.44
N ALA A 301 12.80 -4.26 9.13
CA ALA A 301 12.86 -4.73 7.75
C ALA A 301 12.24 -6.12 7.61
N PHE A 302 11.65 -6.37 6.45
CA PHE A 302 11.34 -7.72 6.02
C PHE A 302 12.62 -8.45 5.61
N VAL A 303 12.70 -9.74 5.92
CA VAL A 303 13.79 -10.58 5.44
C VAL A 303 13.38 -11.20 4.12
N ALA A 304 14.09 -10.88 3.04
CA ALA A 304 13.79 -11.44 1.73
C ALA A 304 14.02 -12.95 1.73
N ARG A 305 13.21 -13.67 0.95
CA ARG A 305 13.38 -15.11 0.76
C ARG A 305 14.68 -15.42 0.03
N GLU A 306 15.16 -16.65 0.20
CA GLU A 306 16.34 -17.15 -0.51
C GLU A 306 16.15 -17.05 -2.03
N GLY A 307 17.17 -16.55 -2.72
CA GLY A 307 17.16 -16.33 -4.17
C GLY A 307 16.63 -14.96 -4.60
N PHE A 308 16.13 -14.12 -3.67
CA PHE A 308 15.85 -12.71 -3.99
C PHE A 308 17.14 -11.90 -4.00
N ASP A 309 17.60 -11.49 -5.19
CA ASP A 309 18.89 -10.83 -5.40
C ASP A 309 18.77 -9.48 -6.12
N ALA A 310 17.86 -8.63 -5.65
CA ALA A 310 17.79 -7.25 -6.13
C ALA A 310 19.06 -6.47 -5.70
N PRO A 311 19.53 -5.50 -6.51
CA PRO A 311 20.69 -4.68 -6.16
C PRO A 311 20.50 -3.92 -4.85
N ILE A 312 21.54 -3.87 -4.00
CA ILE A 312 21.52 -3.07 -2.77
C ILE A 312 21.38 -1.59 -3.12
N GLY A 313 20.51 -0.87 -2.41
CA GLY A 313 20.16 0.53 -2.66
C GLY A 313 19.12 0.73 -3.77
N SER A 314 18.60 -0.36 -4.36
CA SER A 314 17.44 -0.26 -5.26
C SER A 314 16.13 -0.24 -4.48
N THR A 315 15.08 0.30 -5.11
CA THR A 315 13.71 0.25 -4.60
C THR A 315 12.91 -0.81 -5.34
N VAL A 316 11.99 -1.45 -4.61
CA VAL A 316 11.12 -2.49 -5.13
C VAL A 316 9.69 -2.18 -4.73
N GLU A 317 8.79 -2.23 -5.70
CA GLU A 317 7.35 -2.06 -5.46
C GLU A 317 6.73 -3.38 -5.00
N LEU A 318 6.05 -3.33 -3.86
CA LEU A 318 5.45 -4.47 -3.19
C LEU A 318 3.98 -4.21 -2.90
N ARG A 319 3.24 -5.27 -2.63
CA ARG A 319 1.84 -5.21 -2.24
C ARG A 319 1.50 -6.23 -1.17
N ILE A 320 0.45 -5.93 -0.40
CA ILE A 320 -0.19 -6.80 0.56
C ILE A 320 -1.65 -6.92 0.11
N VAL A 321 -2.16 -8.15 0.06
CA VAL A 321 -3.50 -8.43 -0.47
C VAL A 321 -4.40 -8.96 0.63
N GLY A 322 -5.66 -8.51 0.60
CA GLY A 322 -6.73 -9.08 1.40
C GLY A 322 -7.12 -10.48 0.91
N ASP A 323 -7.62 -11.30 1.83
CA ASP A 323 -8.26 -12.57 1.48
C ASP A 323 -9.60 -12.26 0.78
N PRO A 324 -9.89 -12.85 -0.40
CA PRO A 324 -11.20 -12.70 -1.05
C PRO A 324 -12.38 -13.20 -0.21
N ARG A 325 -12.15 -14.06 0.79
CA ARG A 325 -13.12 -14.49 1.81
C ARG A 325 -13.10 -13.58 3.07
N GLY A 326 -12.39 -12.45 3.02
CA GLY A 326 -12.29 -11.43 4.07
C GLY A 326 -11.22 -11.71 5.14
N ASN A 327 -10.75 -10.69 5.84
CA ASN A 327 -9.78 -10.79 6.94
C ASN A 327 -10.44 -10.47 8.29
N GLU A 328 -9.84 -10.97 9.37
CA GLU A 328 -10.31 -10.77 10.75
C GLU A 328 -9.87 -9.40 11.31
N VAL A 329 -10.28 -8.33 10.63
CA VAL A 329 -9.98 -6.93 10.98
C VAL A 329 -11.07 -6.30 11.83
N LEU A 330 -12.28 -6.88 11.81
CA LEU A 330 -13.46 -6.30 12.46
C LEU A 330 -13.57 -6.72 13.92
N HIS A 331 -14.06 -5.78 14.73
CA HIS A 331 -14.61 -6.03 16.06
C HIS A 331 -16.11 -5.78 16.05
N VAL A 332 -16.89 -6.76 16.50
CA VAL A 332 -18.33 -6.58 16.70
C VAL A 332 -18.58 -6.07 18.12
N THR A 333 -19.12 -4.86 18.23
CA THR A 333 -19.40 -4.26 19.54
C THR A 333 -20.55 -4.96 20.25
N ARG A 334 -20.70 -4.68 21.54
CA ARG A 334 -21.86 -5.15 22.34
C ARG A 334 -23.22 -4.71 21.80
N VAL A 335 -23.27 -3.66 20.98
CA VAL A 335 -24.51 -3.17 20.37
C VAL A 335 -24.82 -3.89 19.05
N GLY A 336 -23.82 -4.54 18.44
CA GLY A 336 -23.93 -5.25 17.17
C GLY A 336 -23.34 -4.52 15.97
N THR A 337 -22.75 -3.35 16.19
CA THR A 337 -22.06 -2.58 15.15
C THR A 337 -20.66 -3.12 14.91
N MET A 338 -20.15 -2.96 13.69
CA MET A 338 -18.79 -3.36 13.32
C MET A 338 -17.85 -2.16 13.36
N GLU A 339 -16.68 -2.36 13.96
CA GLU A 339 -15.62 -1.37 14.03
C GLU A 339 -14.29 -1.98 13.57
N ALA A 340 -13.39 -1.15 13.06
CA ALA A 340 -12.04 -1.52 12.66
C ALA A 340 -11.04 -0.42 13.06
N PRO A 341 -9.73 -0.70 12.98
CA PRO A 341 -8.68 0.32 13.08
C PRO A 341 -8.94 1.52 12.15
N PRO A 342 -8.47 2.73 12.50
CA PRO A 342 -8.67 3.94 11.71
C PRO A 342 -7.73 4.03 10.49
N TRP A 343 -7.63 2.94 9.72
CA TRP A 343 -6.84 2.89 8.50
C TRP A 343 -7.58 3.56 7.35
N ASP A 344 -6.86 4.41 6.61
CA ASP A 344 -7.38 5.10 5.42
C ASP A 344 -7.95 4.13 4.38
N LEU A 345 -7.27 3.03 4.07
CA LEU A 345 -7.71 2.04 3.08
C LEU A 345 -9.04 1.37 3.42
N LEU A 346 -9.43 1.31 4.70
CA LEU A 346 -10.67 0.66 5.10
C LEU A 346 -11.90 1.50 4.76
N LEU A 347 -11.72 2.79 4.46
CA LEU A 347 -12.77 3.65 3.91
C LEU A 347 -13.15 3.27 2.47
N GLU A 348 -12.35 2.43 1.80
CA GLU A 348 -12.67 1.91 0.47
C GLU A 348 -13.30 0.51 0.52
N ALA A 349 -13.33 -0.15 1.69
CA ALA A 349 -13.87 -1.49 1.86
C ALA A 349 -15.40 -1.49 1.77
N LYS A 350 -15.96 -2.32 0.86
CA LYS A 350 -17.40 -2.33 0.54
C LYS A 350 -18.12 -3.63 0.90
N THR A 351 -17.37 -4.65 1.31
CA THR A 351 -17.91 -6.00 1.46
C THR A 351 -17.40 -6.67 2.72
N VAL A 352 -18.35 -7.19 3.48
CA VAL A 352 -18.13 -8.12 4.58
C VAL A 352 -18.56 -9.50 4.11
N VAL A 353 -17.81 -10.52 4.50
CA VAL A 353 -18.09 -11.92 4.21
C VAL A 353 -18.36 -12.64 5.51
N ILE A 354 -19.50 -13.32 5.59
CA ILE A 354 -19.79 -14.32 6.60
C ILE A 354 -19.47 -15.66 5.95
N ARG A 355 -18.43 -16.31 6.47
CA ARG A 355 -17.90 -17.54 5.88
C ARG A 355 -18.76 -18.71 6.29
N HIS A 356 -19.04 -19.60 5.35
CA HIS A 356 -19.51 -20.93 5.69
C HIS A 356 -18.30 -21.80 6.04
N ASP A 357 -18.41 -22.59 7.11
CA ASP A 357 -17.26 -23.29 7.71
C ASP A 357 -16.65 -24.34 6.76
N SER A 358 -17.48 -25.07 6.01
CA SER A 358 -17.04 -26.14 5.10
C SER A 358 -17.11 -25.81 3.60
N ASP A 359 -18.02 -24.95 3.15
CA ASP A 359 -18.29 -24.73 1.72
C ASP A 359 -18.19 -23.24 1.34
N PRO A 360 -17.06 -22.81 0.75
CA PRO A 360 -16.86 -21.42 0.32
C PRO A 360 -17.90 -20.88 -0.68
N THR A 361 -18.63 -21.76 -1.38
CA THR A 361 -19.68 -21.32 -2.33
C THR A 361 -20.94 -20.80 -1.62
N GLN A 362 -21.09 -21.13 -0.34
CA GLN A 362 -22.21 -20.70 0.50
C GLN A 362 -21.89 -19.46 1.33
N ASP A 363 -20.72 -18.84 1.14
CA ASP A 363 -20.33 -17.60 1.81
C ASP A 363 -21.34 -16.47 1.53
N ILE A 364 -21.80 -15.81 2.59
CA ILE A 364 -22.74 -14.69 2.49
C ILE A 364 -21.95 -13.40 2.39
N ARG A 365 -22.15 -12.66 1.29
CA ARG A 365 -21.54 -11.35 1.07
C ARG A 365 -22.52 -10.24 1.41
N VAL A 366 -22.13 -9.39 2.33
CA VAL A 366 -22.93 -8.27 2.84
C VAL A 366 -22.28 -6.96 2.40
N GLY A 367 -23.05 -6.11 1.72
CA GLY A 367 -22.61 -4.77 1.33
C GLY A 367 -22.56 -3.83 2.54
N VAL A 368 -21.46 -3.11 2.67
CA VAL A 368 -21.24 -2.16 3.77
C VAL A 368 -20.76 -0.81 3.26
N THR A 369 -21.08 0.24 4.02
CA THR A 369 -20.59 1.60 3.81
C THR A 369 -19.70 1.99 4.99
N PRO A 370 -18.39 2.19 4.79
CA PRO A 370 -17.49 2.61 5.85
C PRO A 370 -17.65 4.10 6.14
N ARG A 371 -17.44 4.48 7.40
CA ARG A 371 -17.31 5.87 7.86
C ARG A 371 -16.33 5.94 9.02
N TYR A 372 -15.63 7.06 9.15
CA TYR A 372 -14.87 7.34 10.35
C TYR A 372 -15.81 7.82 11.46
N ASP A 373 -15.66 7.26 12.66
CA ASP A 373 -16.39 7.70 13.85
C ASP A 373 -15.61 7.31 15.12
N LEU A 374 -15.33 8.29 15.98
CA LEU A 374 -14.68 8.10 17.29
C LEU A 374 -13.40 7.23 17.26
N HIS A 375 -12.40 7.61 16.48
CA HIS A 375 -11.10 6.91 16.37
C HIS A 375 -11.18 5.48 15.81
N ARG A 376 -12.26 5.16 15.09
CA ARG A 376 -12.50 3.88 14.45
C ARG A 376 -13.09 4.08 13.06
N VAL A 377 -12.89 3.10 12.18
CA VAL A 377 -13.74 2.95 10.99
C VAL A 377 -14.93 2.09 11.37
N ARG A 378 -16.13 2.63 11.22
CA ARG A 378 -17.40 1.93 11.43
C ARG A 378 -18.02 1.57 10.11
N PHE A 379 -18.72 0.45 10.07
CA PHE A 379 -19.36 -0.06 8.86
C PHE A 379 -20.88 -0.10 9.04
N ASP A 380 -21.57 0.70 8.23
CA ASP A 380 -23.02 0.65 8.14
C ASP A 380 -23.44 -0.44 7.17
N VAL A 381 -24.37 -1.29 7.61
CA VAL A 381 -24.85 -2.43 6.83
C VAL A 381 -26.15 -2.04 6.13
N ALA A 382 -26.23 -2.27 4.82
CA ALA A 382 -27.43 -1.95 4.05
C ALA A 382 -28.56 -2.98 4.24
N ASP A 383 -28.22 -4.23 4.54
CA ASP A 383 -29.18 -5.32 4.74
C ASP A 383 -29.68 -5.35 6.20
N GLU A 384 -30.99 -5.13 6.39
CA GLU A 384 -31.61 -5.12 7.73
C GLU A 384 -31.43 -6.44 8.49
N ARG A 385 -31.27 -7.58 7.80
CA ARG A 385 -31.02 -8.88 8.44
C ARG A 385 -29.71 -8.92 9.22
N PHE A 386 -28.76 -8.10 8.81
CA PHE A 386 -27.41 -8.01 9.36
C PHE A 386 -27.14 -6.65 10.01
N ALA A 387 -28.18 -5.88 10.32
CA ALA A 387 -28.05 -4.61 11.05
C ALA A 387 -27.46 -4.81 12.45
N ASP A 388 -27.73 -5.96 13.09
CA ASP A 388 -27.08 -6.42 14.31
C ASP A 388 -26.20 -7.64 13.98
N MET A 389 -24.89 -7.43 13.88
CA MET A 389 -23.97 -8.46 13.41
C MET A 389 -23.75 -9.61 14.42
N ARG A 390 -24.22 -9.47 15.67
CA ARG A 390 -24.23 -10.56 16.67
C ARG A 390 -25.15 -11.72 16.27
N VAL A 391 -25.97 -11.54 15.24
CA VAL A 391 -26.76 -12.62 14.65
C VAL A 391 -25.87 -13.73 14.09
N VAL A 392 -24.66 -13.39 13.62
CA VAL A 392 -23.72 -14.35 13.01
C VAL A 392 -23.28 -15.41 14.02
N ASP A 393 -23.03 -15.03 15.28
CA ASP A 393 -22.68 -15.96 16.37
C ASP A 393 -23.76 -17.02 16.65
N LYS A 394 -24.99 -16.81 16.15
CA LYS A 394 -26.12 -17.74 16.31
C LYS A 394 -26.42 -18.56 15.06
N MET A 395 -25.69 -18.32 13.96
CA MET A 395 -25.89 -19.05 12.71
C MET A 395 -25.08 -20.35 12.74
N ASP A 396 -25.77 -21.48 12.67
CA ASP A 396 -25.10 -22.79 12.62
C ASP A 396 -24.33 -22.96 11.30
N GLY A 397 -23.03 -23.28 11.40
CA GLY A 397 -22.16 -23.54 10.25
C GLY A 397 -21.56 -22.30 9.57
N TYR A 398 -21.69 -21.13 10.20
CA TYR A 398 -21.11 -19.88 9.73
C TYR A 398 -20.19 -19.22 10.76
N SER A 399 -19.20 -18.48 10.26
CA SER A 399 -18.21 -17.74 11.05
C SER A 399 -17.96 -16.34 10.46
N GLY A 400 -17.50 -15.40 11.29
CA GLY A 400 -17.21 -14.02 10.90
C GLY A 400 -17.87 -13.01 11.84
N PRO A 401 -18.03 -11.74 11.43
CA PRO A 401 -17.82 -11.18 10.08
C PRO A 401 -16.33 -10.98 9.70
N TYR A 402 -15.99 -11.20 8.43
CA TYR A 402 -14.66 -10.93 7.87
C TYR A 402 -14.72 -9.82 6.82
N LEU A 403 -13.83 -8.82 6.90
CA LEU A 403 -13.83 -7.68 5.97
C LEU A 403 -12.99 -7.98 4.74
N VAL A 404 -13.51 -7.76 3.52
CA VAL A 404 -12.67 -7.77 2.32
C VAL A 404 -11.85 -6.48 2.30
N VAL A 405 -10.58 -6.61 2.70
CA VAL A 405 -9.65 -5.49 2.76
C VAL A 405 -9.11 -5.19 1.36
N PRO A 406 -9.10 -3.92 0.92
CA PRO A 406 -8.47 -3.52 -0.33
C PRO A 406 -6.98 -3.88 -0.39
N ASP A 407 -6.47 -4.06 -1.62
CA ASP A 407 -5.03 -4.24 -1.85
C ASP A 407 -4.26 -3.00 -1.37
N TYR A 408 -3.12 -3.24 -0.73
CA TYR A 408 -2.24 -2.22 -0.18
C TYR A 408 -0.90 -2.26 -0.90
N GLU A 409 -0.50 -1.18 -1.54
CA GLU A 409 0.76 -1.07 -2.27
C GLU A 409 1.76 -0.21 -1.49
N PHE A 410 3.03 -0.63 -1.49
CA PHE A 410 4.11 0.10 -0.81
C PHE A 410 5.46 -0.19 -1.45
N THR A 411 6.38 0.76 -1.31
CA THR A 411 7.76 0.63 -1.79
C THR A 411 8.68 0.21 -0.66
N ALA A 412 9.67 -0.64 -0.95
CA ALA A 412 10.74 -0.99 -0.01
C ALA A 412 12.12 -0.79 -0.63
N GLU A 413 13.07 -0.31 0.18
CA GLU A 413 14.49 -0.21 -0.17
C GLU A 413 15.21 -1.53 0.16
N VAL A 414 16.07 -1.97 -0.76
CA VAL A 414 16.83 -3.22 -0.64
C VAL A 414 18.17 -2.97 0.05
N HIS A 415 18.39 -3.61 1.18
CA HIS A 415 19.65 -3.59 1.92
C HIS A 415 20.27 -5.00 2.03
N GLY A 416 21.52 -5.04 2.49
CA GLY A 416 22.26 -6.28 2.73
C GLY A 416 21.89 -6.98 4.05
N ASP A 417 22.75 -7.91 4.43
CA ASP A 417 22.63 -8.77 5.63
C ASP A 417 23.45 -8.24 6.83
N ALA A 418 24.15 -7.12 6.69
CA ALA A 418 25.11 -6.62 7.69
C ALA A 418 24.54 -6.51 9.12
N ARG A 419 23.23 -6.26 9.26
CA ARG A 419 22.53 -6.13 10.54
C ARG A 419 21.76 -7.40 10.95
N LEU A 420 21.63 -8.40 10.08
CA LEU A 420 20.92 -9.66 10.34
C LEU A 420 21.72 -10.64 11.22
N SER A 421 21.05 -11.61 11.83
CA SER A 421 21.71 -12.69 12.57
C SER A 421 22.56 -13.57 11.63
N GLU A 422 23.54 -14.30 12.17
CA GLU A 422 24.37 -15.23 11.39
C GLU A 422 23.54 -16.27 10.61
N SER A 423 22.41 -16.69 11.16
CA SER A 423 21.49 -17.64 10.50
C SER A 423 20.83 -17.11 9.22
N LEU A 424 20.80 -15.78 9.06
CA LEU A 424 20.20 -15.10 7.91
C LEU A 424 21.26 -14.37 7.06
N ALA A 425 22.53 -14.69 7.26
CA ALA A 425 23.62 -14.16 6.45
C ALA A 425 23.41 -14.50 4.96
N GLY A 426 23.78 -13.55 4.09
CA GLY A 426 23.60 -13.61 2.64
C GLY A 426 22.21 -13.22 2.14
N ARG A 427 21.20 -13.05 3.03
CA ARG A 427 19.86 -12.62 2.62
C ARG A 427 19.78 -11.10 2.41
N ARG A 428 18.79 -10.66 1.64
CA ARG A 428 18.46 -9.24 1.49
C ARG A 428 17.48 -8.81 2.58
N THR A 429 17.55 -7.55 2.98
CA THR A 429 16.56 -6.92 3.85
C THR A 429 15.77 -5.90 3.05
N LEU A 430 14.45 -5.87 3.24
CA LEU A 430 13.56 -4.92 2.57
C LEU A 430 13.02 -3.97 3.62
N VAL A 431 13.50 -2.73 3.63
CA VAL A 431 13.06 -1.68 4.54
C VAL A 431 11.90 -0.95 3.88
N PRO A 432 10.68 -0.99 4.46
CA PRO A 432 9.56 -0.23 3.92
C PRO A 432 9.86 1.27 3.92
N LEU A 433 9.63 1.95 2.80
CA LEU A 433 9.71 3.40 2.71
C LEU A 433 8.43 4.01 3.28
N HIS A 434 8.32 3.96 4.61
CA HIS A 434 7.17 4.45 5.36
C HIS A 434 7.63 5.48 6.40
N PRO A 435 6.83 6.53 6.69
CA PRO A 435 7.20 7.55 7.70
C PRO A 435 7.46 6.96 9.09
N LEU A 436 6.78 5.85 9.41
CA LEU A 436 7.03 5.06 10.60
C LEU A 436 8.09 4.00 10.28
N GLY A 437 9.22 4.00 10.99
CA GLY A 437 10.26 2.98 10.84
C GLY A 437 9.98 1.66 11.58
N GLU A 438 8.92 1.59 12.40
CA GLU A 438 8.46 0.36 13.05
C GLU A 438 6.94 0.42 13.25
N VAL A 439 6.33 -0.68 13.71
CA VAL A 439 4.89 -0.71 14.02
C VAL A 439 4.59 0.13 15.25
N GLN A 440 3.71 1.12 15.09
CA GLN A 440 3.34 2.01 16.19
C GLN A 440 1.82 2.24 16.31
N GLY A 441 1.03 1.86 15.31
CA GLY A 441 -0.41 2.16 15.27
C GLY A 441 -0.68 3.60 14.82
N PRO A 442 -1.85 4.17 15.17
CA PRO A 442 -2.24 5.51 14.73
C PRO A 442 -1.18 6.57 15.04
N PHE A 443 -0.82 7.36 14.05
CA PHE A 443 0.19 8.41 14.15
C PHE A 443 -0.32 9.74 13.57
N GLY A 444 0.13 10.85 14.16
CA GLY A 444 -0.30 12.19 13.79
C GLY A 444 -1.62 12.61 14.43
N GLU A 445 -2.08 13.81 14.10
CA GLU A 445 -3.34 14.40 14.58
C GLU A 445 -4.52 14.17 13.61
N GLY A 446 -4.32 13.32 12.58
CA GLY A 446 -5.37 12.99 11.60
C GLY A 446 -6.43 12.03 12.16
N GLU A 447 -7.64 12.09 11.59
CA GLU A 447 -8.73 11.17 11.92
C GLU A 447 -8.39 9.72 11.52
N THR A 448 -7.81 9.53 10.34
CA THR A 448 -7.31 8.25 9.85
C THR A 448 -5.83 8.36 9.53
N TYR A 449 -5.16 7.20 9.42
CA TYR A 449 -3.74 7.14 9.07
C TYR A 449 -3.47 6.03 8.06
N HIS A 450 -2.36 6.18 7.36
CA HIS A 450 -1.82 5.16 6.49
C HIS A 450 -1.07 4.12 7.35
N PRO A 451 -1.50 2.85 7.39
CA PRO A 451 -0.89 1.87 8.27
C PRO A 451 0.51 1.48 7.82
N HIS A 452 1.37 1.15 8.78
CA HIS A 452 2.63 0.50 8.45
C HIS A 452 2.35 -0.89 7.83
N PRO A 453 3.05 -1.33 6.76
CA PRO A 453 2.73 -2.58 6.05
C PRO A 453 2.64 -3.82 6.95
N ALA A 454 3.52 -3.88 7.96
CA ALA A 454 3.50 -4.92 8.99
C ALA A 454 2.18 -5.04 9.75
N GLU A 455 1.50 -3.91 10.01
CA GLU A 455 0.22 -3.90 10.74
C GLU A 455 -0.82 -4.72 9.97
N LEU A 456 -0.84 -4.64 8.65
CA LEU A 456 -1.78 -5.41 7.82
C LEU A 456 -1.53 -6.92 7.93
N LEU A 457 -0.26 -7.33 8.00
CA LEU A 457 0.11 -8.74 8.10
C LEU A 457 -0.29 -9.35 9.45
N GLU A 458 -0.37 -8.56 10.53
CA GLU A 458 -0.91 -8.99 11.83
C GLU A 458 -2.39 -9.41 11.75
N PHE A 459 -3.13 -8.96 10.73
CA PHE A 459 -4.52 -9.32 10.49
C PHE A 459 -4.70 -10.41 9.41
N GLY A 460 -3.62 -11.14 9.11
CA GLY A 460 -3.64 -12.30 8.21
C GLY A 460 -3.76 -11.93 6.73
N LEU A 461 -3.44 -10.69 6.36
CA LEU A 461 -3.29 -10.34 4.95
C LEU A 461 -2.03 -11.01 4.38
N THR A 462 -2.03 -11.23 3.06
CA THR A 462 -0.94 -11.97 2.39
C THR A 462 0.04 -11.00 1.73
N GLY A 463 1.32 -11.11 2.09
CA GLY A 463 2.41 -10.33 1.52
C GLY A 463 3.72 -10.49 2.30
N PRO A 464 4.79 -9.79 1.90
CA PRO A 464 4.88 -8.88 0.75
C PRO A 464 4.95 -9.63 -0.60
N LEU A 465 4.07 -9.27 -1.54
CA LEU A 465 4.04 -9.77 -2.92
C LEU A 465 4.64 -8.73 -3.86
N PRO A 466 5.15 -9.10 -5.04
CA PRO A 466 5.60 -8.11 -6.01
C PRO A 466 4.40 -7.32 -6.58
N ALA A 467 4.54 -6.00 -6.70
CA ALA A 467 3.57 -5.13 -7.34
C ALA A 467 3.74 -5.19 -8.88
N HIS A 468 3.36 -6.31 -9.49
CA HIS A 468 3.28 -6.38 -10.96
C HIS A 468 1.93 -5.83 -11.44
N GLU A 469 1.85 -5.21 -12.61
CA GLU A 469 0.58 -4.82 -13.26
C GLU A 469 0.02 -5.94 -14.17
N GLY A 470 -1.28 -5.95 -14.50
CA GLY A 470 -1.98 -7.06 -15.18
C GLY A 470 -1.21 -7.81 -16.30
N ALA A 471 -0.58 -7.10 -17.24
CA ALA A 471 0.24 -7.73 -18.30
C ALA A 471 1.59 -8.26 -17.79
N GLN A 472 2.20 -7.59 -16.81
CA GLN A 472 3.41 -8.04 -16.12
C GLN A 472 3.12 -9.20 -15.16
N ARG A 473 1.95 -9.24 -14.50
CA ARG A 473 1.44 -10.37 -13.70
C ARG A 473 1.28 -11.59 -14.60
N LEU A 474 0.66 -11.41 -15.76
CA LEU A 474 0.49 -12.44 -16.79
C LEU A 474 1.86 -12.93 -17.30
N ALA A 475 2.76 -12.03 -17.68
CA ALA A 475 4.08 -12.38 -18.17
C ALA A 475 4.92 -13.08 -17.10
N ALA A 476 4.98 -12.55 -15.88
CA ALA A 476 5.71 -13.13 -14.75
C ALA A 476 5.18 -14.53 -14.41
N ARG A 477 3.85 -14.72 -14.35
CA ARG A 477 3.22 -16.03 -14.13
C ARG A 477 3.50 -17.01 -15.26
N LEU A 478 3.45 -16.59 -16.53
CA LEU A 478 3.76 -17.46 -17.67
C LEU A 478 5.24 -17.84 -17.74
N LEU A 479 6.14 -16.92 -17.34
CA LEU A 479 7.59 -17.12 -17.28
C LEU A 479 7.99 -18.06 -16.13
N SER A 480 7.28 -18.01 -15.00
CA SER A 480 7.56 -18.82 -13.81
C SER A 480 6.88 -20.20 -13.80
N SER A 481 5.65 -20.32 -14.34
CA SER A 481 4.85 -21.55 -14.24
C SER A 481 4.85 -22.44 -15.51
N GLY A 482 5.10 -21.89 -16.70
CA GLY A 482 4.75 -22.57 -17.97
C GLY A 482 5.87 -23.29 -18.72
N GLY A 483 7.05 -23.46 -18.11
CA GLY A 483 8.20 -24.11 -18.76
C GLY A 483 8.68 -23.37 -20.03
N SER A 484 9.43 -24.04 -20.91
CA SER A 484 9.97 -23.38 -22.12
C SER A 484 8.93 -23.12 -23.21
N PHE A 485 7.82 -23.87 -23.24
CA PHE A 485 6.80 -23.76 -24.28
C PHE A 485 5.95 -22.48 -24.15
N SER A 486 5.48 -22.15 -22.94
CA SER A 486 4.71 -20.91 -22.69
C SER A 486 5.51 -19.66 -23.04
N ARG A 487 6.81 -19.68 -22.76
CA ARG A 487 7.75 -18.58 -23.01
C ARG A 487 7.91 -18.32 -24.51
N TRP A 488 8.13 -19.37 -25.29
CA TRP A 488 8.20 -19.27 -26.75
C TRP A 488 6.86 -18.85 -27.36
N LEU A 489 5.75 -19.37 -26.84
CA LEU A 489 4.42 -19.00 -27.32
C LEU A 489 4.11 -17.51 -27.08
N LEU A 490 4.39 -16.99 -25.88
CA LEU A 490 4.19 -15.58 -25.55
C LEU A 490 5.03 -14.67 -26.46
N VAL A 491 6.30 -15.02 -26.68
CA VAL A 491 7.18 -14.29 -27.61
C VAL A 491 6.59 -14.27 -29.01
N VAL A 492 6.11 -15.41 -29.52
CA VAL A 492 5.48 -15.48 -30.85
C VAL A 492 4.22 -14.61 -30.91
N VAL A 493 3.35 -14.67 -29.91
CA VAL A 493 2.12 -13.86 -29.87
C VAL A 493 2.43 -12.37 -29.84
N VAL A 494 3.35 -11.93 -28.97
CA VAL A 494 3.76 -10.52 -28.87
C VAL A 494 4.39 -10.05 -30.17
N LEU A 495 5.25 -10.87 -30.81
CA LEU A 495 5.85 -10.54 -32.10
C LEU A 495 4.81 -10.42 -33.22
N VAL A 496 3.86 -11.35 -33.30
CA VAL A 496 2.78 -11.31 -34.30
C VAL A 496 1.87 -10.11 -34.06
N PHE A 497 1.55 -9.81 -32.80
CA PHE A 497 0.75 -8.65 -32.42
C PHE A 497 1.45 -7.33 -32.78
N ALA A 498 2.72 -7.19 -32.41
CA ALA A 498 3.54 -6.04 -32.76
C ALA A 498 3.68 -5.86 -34.29
N ALA A 499 3.96 -6.94 -35.01
CA ALA A 499 4.05 -6.92 -36.47
C ALA A 499 2.72 -6.51 -37.12
N SER A 500 1.59 -7.05 -36.64
CA SER A 500 0.25 -6.70 -37.16
C SER A 500 -0.08 -5.22 -36.94
N THR A 501 0.27 -4.69 -35.77
CA THR A 501 0.07 -3.27 -35.43
C THR A 501 0.93 -2.38 -36.30
N LEU A 502 2.21 -2.72 -36.49
CA LEU A 502 3.13 -1.98 -37.38
C LEU A 502 2.61 -1.96 -38.83
N VAL A 503 2.13 -3.08 -39.35
CA VAL A 503 1.54 -3.16 -40.70
C VAL A 503 0.28 -2.30 -40.80
N GLY A 504 -0.59 -2.34 -39.79
CA GLY A 504 -1.80 -1.50 -39.75
C GLY A 504 -1.47 -0.01 -39.83
N TRP A 505 -0.55 0.47 -39.00
CA TRP A 505 -0.11 1.87 -39.01
C TRP A 505 0.66 2.25 -40.29
N ALA A 506 1.45 1.34 -40.85
CA ALA A 506 2.18 1.57 -42.10
C ALA A 506 1.26 1.75 -43.32
N GLU A 507 0.14 1.01 -43.37
CA GLU A 507 -0.85 1.15 -44.44
C GLU A 507 -1.73 2.41 -44.26
N LEU A 508 -2.17 2.70 -43.03
CA LEU A 508 -2.95 3.90 -42.74
C LEU A 508 -2.14 5.18 -42.95
N GLY A 509 -0.94 5.24 -42.35
CA GLY A 509 -0.03 6.37 -42.49
C GLY A 509 0.51 6.51 -43.91
N GLY A 510 0.74 5.41 -44.63
CA GLY A 510 1.25 5.44 -46.00
C GLY A 510 0.32 6.19 -46.96
N ARG A 511 -0.99 6.06 -46.78
CA ARG A 511 -1.99 6.78 -47.60
C ARG A 511 -1.99 8.28 -47.30
N ALA A 512 -1.92 8.66 -46.02
CA ALA A 512 -1.79 10.05 -45.61
C ALA A 512 -0.48 10.69 -46.11
N ALA A 513 0.64 9.97 -46.00
CA ALA A 513 1.93 10.42 -46.48
C ALA A 513 1.95 10.57 -48.02
N THR A 514 1.27 9.68 -48.76
CA THR A 514 1.15 9.80 -50.22
C THR A 514 0.30 11.00 -50.63
N ALA A 515 -0.76 11.31 -49.87
CA ALA A 515 -1.59 12.49 -50.11
C ALA A 515 -0.82 13.81 -49.88
N LEU A 516 0.10 13.84 -48.91
CA LEU A 516 0.89 15.03 -48.57
C LEU A 516 2.17 15.19 -49.40
N ALA A 517 2.87 14.09 -49.71
CA ALA A 517 4.21 14.09 -50.30
C ALA A 517 4.29 13.38 -51.67
N GLY A 518 3.16 12.98 -52.25
CA GLY A 518 3.11 12.31 -53.55
C GLY A 518 3.58 10.86 -53.53
N ALA A 519 3.95 10.31 -54.69
CA ALA A 519 4.20 8.88 -54.89
C ALA A 519 5.30 8.26 -54.00
N LEU A 520 6.22 9.08 -53.48
CA LEU A 520 7.30 8.64 -52.60
C LEU A 520 6.96 8.72 -51.10
N GLY A 521 5.81 9.28 -50.73
CA GLY A 521 5.42 9.46 -49.33
C GLY A 521 5.21 8.14 -48.58
N ALA A 522 4.46 7.20 -49.14
CA ALA A 522 4.25 5.88 -48.54
C ALA A 522 5.56 5.09 -48.30
N PRO A 523 6.44 4.89 -49.31
CA PRO A 523 7.67 4.14 -49.08
C PRO A 523 8.61 4.84 -48.08
N ALA A 524 8.71 6.18 -48.12
CA ALA A 524 9.53 6.93 -47.17
C ALA A 524 9.05 6.77 -45.72
N LEU A 525 7.74 6.82 -45.48
CA LEU A 525 7.16 6.60 -44.15
C LEU A 525 7.45 5.18 -43.63
N LYS A 526 7.28 4.16 -44.49
CA LYS A 526 7.55 2.76 -44.10
C LYS A 526 9.01 2.55 -43.68
N VAL A 527 9.95 3.18 -44.40
CA VAL A 527 11.38 3.16 -44.03
C VAL A 527 11.63 3.90 -42.71
N ALA A 528 11.01 5.06 -42.51
CA ALA A 528 11.13 5.83 -41.26
C ALA A 528 10.57 5.07 -40.05
N MET A 529 9.45 4.37 -40.21
CA MET A 529 8.86 3.54 -39.15
C MET A 529 9.77 2.37 -38.75
N LEU A 530 10.40 1.72 -39.73
CA LEU A 530 11.38 0.65 -39.45
C LEU A 530 12.62 1.20 -38.73
N ALA A 531 13.12 2.37 -39.13
CA ALA A 531 14.23 3.03 -38.46
C ALA A 531 13.87 3.43 -37.01
N ALA A 532 12.66 3.93 -36.78
CA ALA A 532 12.16 4.26 -35.45
C ALA A 532 11.99 3.01 -34.57
N ALA A 533 11.49 1.90 -35.12
CA ALA A 533 11.39 0.63 -34.40
C ALA A 533 12.77 0.08 -33.99
N ALA A 534 13.78 0.22 -34.86
CA ALA A 534 15.16 -0.12 -34.54
C ALA A 534 15.74 0.78 -33.44
N ALA A 535 15.55 2.10 -33.54
CA ALA A 535 16.01 3.08 -32.55
C ALA A 535 15.34 2.88 -31.18
N GLY A 536 14.07 2.49 -31.15
CA GLY A 536 13.31 2.23 -29.92
C GLY A 536 13.86 1.08 -29.07
N THR A 537 14.67 0.18 -29.64
CA THR A 537 15.35 -0.87 -28.86
C THR A 537 16.41 -0.33 -27.90
N SER A 538 16.86 0.91 -28.11
CA SER A 538 17.89 1.56 -27.30
C SER A 538 17.32 2.48 -26.22
N TRP A 539 15.99 2.64 -26.15
CA TRP A 539 15.30 3.56 -25.23
C TRP A 539 14.62 2.78 -24.12
N SER A 540 14.58 3.35 -22.91
CA SER A 540 13.81 2.78 -21.81
C SER A 540 12.32 3.08 -21.96
N LEU A 541 11.45 2.26 -21.34
CA LEU A 541 9.99 2.46 -21.39
C LEU A 541 9.57 3.83 -20.82
N ALA A 542 10.23 4.27 -19.74
CA ALA A 542 9.96 5.56 -19.10
C ALA A 542 10.27 6.76 -20.02
N GLU A 543 11.28 6.66 -20.88
CA GLU A 543 11.63 7.70 -21.86
C GLU A 543 10.72 7.68 -23.09
N LEU A 544 10.22 6.50 -23.46
CA LEU A 544 9.38 6.30 -24.63
C LEU A 544 7.93 6.80 -24.41
N LEU A 545 7.37 6.55 -23.23
CA LEU A 545 5.95 6.83 -22.92
C LEU A 545 5.56 8.30 -23.17
N PRO A 546 6.30 9.32 -22.68
CA PRO A 546 5.94 10.72 -22.95
C PRO A 546 5.94 11.10 -24.43
N VAL A 547 6.85 10.51 -25.23
CA VAL A 547 6.94 10.76 -26.67
C VAL A 547 5.76 10.14 -27.41
N VAL A 548 5.35 8.94 -27.03
CA VAL A 548 4.16 8.27 -27.58
C VAL A 548 2.89 9.07 -27.25
N ASP A 549 2.77 9.54 -26.02
CA ASP A 549 1.61 10.31 -25.55
C ASP A 549 1.44 11.62 -26.30
N LEU A 550 2.54 12.36 -26.47
CA LEU A 550 2.57 13.59 -27.25
C LEU A 550 2.24 13.34 -28.72
N SER A 551 2.77 12.25 -29.30
CA SER A 551 2.52 11.87 -30.69
C SER A 551 1.05 11.50 -30.92
N LEU A 552 0.44 10.78 -29.98
CA LEU A 552 -0.98 10.43 -30.05
C LEU A 552 -1.87 11.67 -29.90
N ALA A 553 -1.54 12.56 -28.96
CA ALA A 553 -2.26 13.83 -28.82
C ALA A 553 -2.23 14.66 -30.10
N ALA A 554 -1.09 14.70 -30.79
CA ALA A 554 -0.94 15.41 -32.07
C ALA A 554 -1.80 14.83 -33.20
N VAL A 555 -2.22 13.56 -33.12
CA VAL A 555 -3.11 12.91 -34.10
C VAL A 555 -4.58 13.06 -33.70
N VAL A 556 -4.90 12.87 -32.41
CA VAL A 556 -6.30 12.81 -31.97
C VAL A 556 -6.92 14.21 -31.92
N VAL A 557 -6.19 15.24 -31.49
CA VAL A 557 -6.73 16.61 -31.37
C VAL A 557 -7.24 17.16 -32.72
N PRO A 558 -6.45 17.14 -33.82
CA PRO A 558 -6.96 17.56 -35.14
C PRO A 558 -8.12 16.70 -35.64
N SER A 559 -8.11 15.40 -35.31
CA SER A 559 -9.13 14.43 -35.75
C SER A 559 -10.49 14.70 -35.10
N ILE A 560 -10.49 15.02 -33.80
CA ILE A 560 -11.71 15.43 -33.06
C ILE A 560 -12.22 16.77 -33.60
N ILE A 561 -11.34 17.76 -33.81
CA ILE A 561 -11.72 19.06 -34.38
C ILE A 561 -12.37 18.87 -35.77
N GLY A 562 -11.74 18.07 -36.63
CA GLY A 562 -12.27 17.75 -37.96
C GLY A 562 -13.64 17.08 -37.90
N LEU A 563 -13.83 16.13 -36.98
CA LEU A 563 -15.10 15.45 -36.78
C LEU A 563 -16.21 16.41 -36.32
N VAL A 564 -15.90 17.30 -35.37
CA VAL A 564 -16.86 18.31 -34.86
C VAL A 564 -17.30 19.26 -35.99
N LEU A 565 -16.36 19.68 -36.84
CA LEU A 565 -16.66 20.54 -38.00
C LEU A 565 -17.49 19.83 -39.07
N LEU A 566 -17.34 18.51 -39.23
CA LEU A 566 -18.07 17.70 -40.21
C LEU A 566 -19.44 17.19 -39.68
N LEU A 567 -19.67 17.27 -38.37
CA LEU A 567 -20.89 16.81 -37.71
C LEU A 567 -22.20 17.36 -38.32
N PRO A 568 -22.30 18.64 -38.75
CA PRO A 568 -23.51 19.15 -39.41
C PRO A 568 -23.79 18.45 -40.75
N ARG A 569 -22.75 18.24 -41.57
CA ARG A 569 -22.86 17.59 -42.88
C ARG A 569 -23.20 16.10 -42.78
N ILE A 570 -22.67 15.43 -41.76
CA ILE A 570 -22.98 14.02 -41.48
C ILE A 570 -24.46 13.86 -41.09
N ARG A 571 -25.01 14.79 -40.30
CA ARG A 571 -26.44 14.81 -39.93
C ARG A 571 -27.35 15.04 -41.14
N GLU A 572 -26.96 15.91 -42.07
CA GLU A 572 -27.70 16.12 -43.32
C GLU A 572 -27.69 14.87 -44.22
N ALA A 573 -26.53 14.23 -44.38
CA ALA A 573 -26.39 13.01 -45.18
C ALA A 573 -27.17 11.81 -44.58
N SER A 574 -27.23 11.71 -43.25
CA SER A 574 -28.02 10.69 -42.55
C SER A 574 -29.51 10.87 -42.81
N ARG A 575 -30.03 12.11 -42.70
CA ARG A 575 -31.46 12.41 -42.93
C ARG A 575 -31.87 12.13 -44.38
N MET A 576 -31.00 12.46 -45.34
CA MET A 576 -31.26 12.21 -46.75
C MET A 576 -31.33 10.72 -47.10
N LYS A 577 -30.63 9.87 -46.34
CA LYS A 577 -30.67 8.40 -46.49
C LYS A 577 -31.94 7.80 -45.89
N ASP A 578 -32.42 8.35 -44.77
CA ASP A 578 -33.69 7.96 -44.17
C ASP A 578 -34.88 8.37 -45.06
N ASP A 579 -34.81 9.56 -45.69
CA ASP A 579 -35.82 10.03 -46.65
C ASP A 579 -35.85 9.19 -47.95
N LEU A 580 -34.69 8.69 -48.41
CA LEU A 580 -34.58 7.78 -49.56
C LEU A 580 -35.13 6.37 -49.26
N GLN A 581 -35.09 5.94 -47.99
CA GLN A 581 -35.67 4.66 -47.57
C GLN A 581 -37.16 4.75 -47.24
N ALA A 582 -37.69 5.96 -46.98
CA ALA A 582 -39.10 6.21 -46.67
C ALA A 582 -39.99 6.51 -47.90
N SER A 583 -39.43 6.64 -49.11
CA SER A 583 -40.22 6.83 -50.33
C SER A 583 -40.81 5.49 -50.81
N PRO A 584 -42.14 5.35 -50.97
CA PRO A 584 -42.74 4.11 -51.44
C PRO A 584 -42.41 3.92 -52.92
N SER A 585 -41.95 2.72 -53.26
CA SER A 585 -41.71 2.25 -54.63
C SER A 585 -42.96 2.49 -55.50
N THR A 586 -42.94 3.52 -56.34
CA THR A 586 -43.87 3.65 -57.45
C THR A 586 -43.45 2.69 -58.56
N GLU A 587 -43.92 1.45 -58.46
CA GLU A 587 -44.02 0.52 -59.59
C GLU A 587 -45.44 -0.09 -59.56
N ASN A 588 -46.30 0.43 -60.44
CA ASN A 588 -47.49 -0.21 -61.01
C ASN A 588 -47.61 0.39 -62.42
N GLU A 589 -47.06 -0.28 -63.43
CA GLU A 589 -47.75 -1.19 -64.39
C GLU A 589 -48.13 -0.44 -65.68
N PRO A 590 -48.28 -1.10 -66.85
CA PRO A 590 -47.91 -2.47 -67.24
C PRO A 590 -46.83 -2.56 -68.33
#